data_AF-A0A392N0S1-F1
#
_entry.id   AF-A0A392N0S1-F1
#
_cell.length_a   1.000
_cell.length_b   1.000
_cell.length_c   1.000
_cell.angle_alpha   90.00
_cell.angle_beta   90.00
_cell.angle_gamma   90.00
#
_symmetry.space_group_name_H-M   'P 1'
#
loop_
_entity.id
_entity.type
_entity.pdbx_description
1 polymer ?
#
loop_
_entity_poly.entity_id
_entity_poly.type
_entity_poly.pdbx_seq_one_letter_code
_entity_poly.pdbx_strand_id
1 'polypeptide(L)'
;MQGTIILFLTSTINSLKPHPCSNDPSITCKPPTGIQYTVLYISIVLISIGFGGSRFTAASLGANQFDKPEHQGTFFNWFFFTFYVASGVALTGVVYLEDNLGWALGFGICALATFVGAVVFLLGYRFYRVDELRGSAVLDLGRVFVASVRKWKCNLSSRVEDYYTNTTTSHDVVVQMLPPATLGKRF
;
A
#
# COMPACT_ATOMS: atom_id res chain seq x y z
N MET A 1 8.95 -4.64 -7.00
CA MET A 1 10.11 -5.18 -7.75
C MET A 1 9.68 -6.04 -8.93
N GLN A 2 8.93 -7.13 -8.72
CA GLN A 2 8.64 -8.09 -9.80
C GLN A 2 7.84 -7.49 -10.97
N GLY A 3 6.83 -6.64 -10.70
CA GLY A 3 6.01 -6.03 -11.76
C GLY A 3 6.78 -5.09 -12.71
N THR A 4 7.69 -4.26 -12.21
CA THR A 4 8.49 -3.34 -13.04
C THR A 4 9.52 -4.07 -13.89
N ILE A 5 10.08 -5.18 -13.40
CA ILE A 5 10.99 -6.02 -14.16
C ILE A 5 10.26 -6.71 -15.32
N ILE A 6 9.05 -7.24 -15.09
CA ILE A 6 8.23 -7.86 -16.14
C ILE A 6 7.85 -6.82 -17.21
N LEU A 7 7.51 -5.60 -16.80
CA LEU A 7 7.18 -4.50 -17.72
C LEU A 7 8.40 -4.12 -18.59
N PHE A 8 9.58 -4.00 -17.99
CA PHE A 8 10.84 -3.76 -18.72
C PHE A 8 11.15 -4.89 -19.71
N LEU A 9 11.01 -6.15 -19.29
CA LEU A 9 11.20 -7.32 -20.16
C LEU A 9 10.20 -7.33 -21.33
N THR A 10 8.95 -6.92 -21.10
CA THR A 10 7.93 -6.81 -22.15
C THR A 10 8.31 -5.76 -23.21
N SER A 11 8.99 -4.68 -22.81
CA SER A 11 9.42 -3.62 -23.73
C SER A 11 10.71 -3.94 -24.49
N THR A 12 11.61 -4.71 -23.87
CA THR A 12 12.88 -5.13 -24.48
C THR A 12 12.73 -6.33 -25.42
N ILE A 13 11.86 -7.28 -25.10
CA ILE A 13 11.72 -8.53 -25.85
C ILE A 13 10.77 -8.35 -27.05
N ASN A 14 11.32 -8.49 -28.25
CA ASN A 14 10.56 -8.36 -29.51
C ASN A 14 9.40 -9.35 -29.66
N SER A 15 9.42 -10.48 -28.93
CA SER A 15 8.31 -11.45 -28.91
C SER A 15 7.13 -11.03 -28.03
N LEU A 16 7.37 -10.19 -27.00
CA LEU A 16 6.34 -9.73 -26.06
C LEU A 16 5.74 -8.37 -26.43
N LYS A 17 6.35 -7.66 -27.39
CA LYS A 17 5.76 -6.45 -27.98
C LYS A 17 5.21 -6.75 -29.39
N PRO A 18 4.16 -6.05 -29.82
CA PRO A 18 3.71 -6.13 -31.21
C PRO A 18 4.82 -5.64 -32.15
N HIS A 19 4.82 -6.18 -33.37
CA HIS A 19 5.81 -5.79 -34.37
C HIS A 19 5.63 -4.30 -34.72
N PRO A 20 6.71 -3.51 -34.86
CA PRO A 20 6.61 -2.10 -35.21
C PRO A 20 5.85 -1.97 -36.53
N CYS A 21 4.75 -1.23 -36.49
CA CYS A 21 3.92 -0.97 -37.65
C CYS A 21 4.15 0.49 -38.05
N SER A 22 4.36 0.73 -39.35
CA SER A 22 4.45 2.10 -39.87
C SER A 22 3.05 2.72 -39.90
N ASN A 23 2.94 4.03 -39.66
CA ASN A 23 1.69 4.79 -39.76
C ASN A 23 1.25 5.01 -41.23
N ASP A 24 1.54 4.05 -42.10
CA ASP A 24 1.15 4.07 -43.51
C ASP A 24 -0.30 3.58 -43.62
N PRO A 25 -1.23 4.37 -44.18
CA PRO A 25 -2.63 3.98 -44.33
C PRO A 25 -2.85 2.73 -45.21
N SER A 26 -1.82 2.28 -45.94
CA SER A 26 -1.86 1.05 -46.74
C SER A 26 -1.50 -0.24 -45.97
N ILE A 27 -0.97 -0.12 -44.74
CA ILE A 27 -0.50 -1.26 -43.94
C ILE A 27 -1.48 -1.55 -42.79
N THR A 28 -2.19 -2.68 -42.87
CA THR A 28 -3.03 -3.16 -41.76
C THR A 28 -2.16 -3.74 -40.65
N CYS A 29 -2.03 -3.02 -39.53
CA CYS A 29 -1.28 -3.49 -38.37
C CYS A 29 -1.97 -4.70 -37.71
N LYS A 30 -1.19 -5.75 -37.43
CA LYS A 30 -1.69 -6.92 -36.68
C LYS A 30 -1.87 -6.54 -35.20
N PRO A 31 -3.04 -6.81 -34.59
CA PRO A 31 -3.25 -6.54 -33.18
C PRO A 31 -2.32 -7.41 -32.31
N PRO A 32 -1.99 -6.97 -31.08
CA PRO A 32 -1.22 -7.77 -30.13
C PRO A 32 -1.90 -9.10 -29.84
N THR A 33 -1.11 -10.14 -29.57
CA THR A 33 -1.66 -11.47 -29.24
C THR A 33 -2.23 -11.48 -27.82
N GLY A 34 -3.14 -12.43 -27.51
CA GLY A 34 -3.70 -12.57 -26.16
C GLY A 34 -2.63 -12.76 -25.07
N ILE A 35 -1.51 -13.40 -25.40
CA ILE A 35 -0.37 -13.56 -24.47
C ILE A 35 0.29 -12.21 -24.18
N GLN A 36 0.46 -11.33 -25.18
CA GLN A 36 1.03 -10.00 -24.98
C GLN A 36 0.16 -9.14 -24.07
N TYR A 37 -1.17 -9.19 -24.24
CA TYR A 37 -2.10 -8.50 -23.35
C TYR A 37 -2.09 -9.04 -21.91
N THR A 38 -2.11 -10.37 -21.75
CA THR A 38 -2.13 -10.97 -20.41
C THR A 38 -0.87 -10.66 -19.62
N VAL A 39 0.32 -10.75 -20.23
CA VAL A 39 1.58 -10.39 -19.57
C VAL A 39 1.58 -8.91 -19.18
N LEU A 40 1.12 -8.03 -20.08
CA LEU A 40 0.99 -6.60 -19.80
C LEU A 40 0.07 -6.35 -18.60
N TYR A 41 -1.14 -6.90 -18.59
CA TYR A 41 -2.09 -6.67 -17.49
C TYR A 41 -1.61 -7.23 -16.16
N ILE A 42 -1.00 -8.42 -16.15
CA ILE A 42 -0.42 -9.00 -14.93
C ILE A 42 0.68 -8.07 -14.39
N SER A 43 1.54 -7.54 -15.26
CA SER A 43 2.59 -6.61 -14.83
C SER A 43 2.03 -5.33 -14.20
N ILE A 44 0.99 -4.74 -14.81
CA ILE A 44 0.34 -3.52 -14.29
C ILE A 44 -0.34 -3.78 -12.94
N VAL A 45 -1.02 -4.93 -12.79
CA VAL A 45 -1.64 -5.33 -11.52
C VAL A 45 -0.59 -5.50 -10.42
N LEU A 46 0.51 -6.20 -10.72
CA LEU A 46 1.61 -6.40 -9.77
C LEU A 46 2.28 -5.08 -9.36
N ILE A 47 2.47 -4.16 -10.31
CA ILE A 47 2.98 -2.81 -10.01
C ILE A 47 2.01 -2.08 -9.10
N SER A 48 0.72 -2.08 -9.41
CA SER A 48 -0.31 -1.35 -8.64
C SER A 48 -0.37 -1.83 -7.19
N ILE A 49 -0.36 -3.15 -6.97
CA ILE A 49 -0.35 -3.75 -5.63
C ILE A 49 0.91 -3.35 -4.86
N GLY A 50 2.09 -3.49 -5.49
CA GLY A 50 3.36 -3.17 -4.83
C GLY A 50 3.51 -1.68 -4.49
N PHE A 51 3.05 -0.81 -5.37
CA PHE A 51 3.12 0.63 -5.21
C PHE A 51 2.17 1.15 -4.14
N GLY A 52 0.94 0.62 -4.10
CA GLY A 52 -0.01 0.93 -3.04
C GLY A 52 0.55 0.59 -1.66
N GLY A 53 0.96 -0.68 -1.45
CA GLY A 53 1.44 -1.12 -0.14
C GLY A 53 2.67 -0.37 0.37
N SER A 54 3.67 -0.16 -0.51
CA SER A 54 4.91 0.52 -0.13
C SER A 54 4.69 2.01 0.17
N ARG A 55 3.87 2.73 -0.61
CA ARG A 55 3.67 4.17 -0.41
C ARG A 55 2.98 4.52 0.90
N PHE A 56 1.96 3.75 1.31
CA PHE A 56 1.23 4.02 2.55
C PHE A 56 2.02 3.71 3.81
N THR A 57 3.02 2.83 3.72
CA THR A 57 3.81 2.37 4.87
C THR A 57 5.17 3.04 4.98
N ALA A 58 5.76 3.52 3.87
CA ALA A 58 7.11 4.07 3.88
C ALA A 58 7.27 5.30 4.79
N ALA A 59 6.31 6.24 4.73
CA ALA A 59 6.39 7.47 5.51
C ALA A 59 6.27 7.20 7.02
N SER A 60 5.33 6.33 7.41
CA SER A 60 5.14 5.95 8.82
C SER A 60 6.32 5.15 9.34
N LEU A 61 6.84 4.17 8.59
CA LEU A 61 8.04 3.41 8.97
C LEU A 61 9.26 4.30 9.20
N GLY A 62 9.47 5.30 8.35
CA GLY A 62 10.57 6.25 8.48
C GLY A 62 10.40 7.22 9.66
N ALA A 63 9.18 7.75 9.85
CA ALA A 63 8.88 8.62 10.98
C ALA A 63 9.06 7.86 12.31
N ASN A 64 8.70 6.58 12.34
CA ASN A 64 8.80 5.73 13.53
C ASN A 64 10.23 5.48 14.01
N GLN A 65 11.24 5.88 13.25
CA GLN A 65 12.64 5.85 13.70
C GLN A 65 12.97 6.96 14.71
N PHE A 66 12.13 8.00 14.83
CA PHE A 66 12.36 9.14 15.72
C PHE A 66 11.48 9.07 16.97
N ASP A 67 12.06 9.29 18.16
CA ASP A 67 11.32 9.28 19.43
C ASP A 67 10.43 10.50 19.64
N LYS A 68 10.86 11.68 19.15
CA LYS A 68 10.19 12.94 19.42
C LYS A 68 9.20 13.31 18.31
N PRO A 69 7.99 13.76 18.64
CA PRO A 69 6.97 14.13 17.65
C PRO A 69 7.41 15.26 16.72
N GLU A 70 8.25 16.18 17.22
CA GLU A 70 8.83 17.27 16.42
C GLU A 70 9.71 16.74 15.26
N HIS A 71 10.51 15.70 15.52
CA HIS A 71 11.38 15.07 14.52
C HIS A 71 10.57 14.22 13.54
N GLN A 72 9.53 13.53 14.03
CA GLN A 72 8.59 12.79 13.19
C GLN A 72 7.88 13.73 12.19
N GLY A 73 7.35 14.86 12.66
CA GLY A 73 6.70 15.87 11.81
C GLY A 73 7.66 16.48 10.79
N THR A 74 8.89 16.78 11.21
CA THR A 74 9.95 17.27 10.30
C THR A 74 10.27 16.24 9.21
N PHE A 75 10.37 14.95 9.58
CA PHE A 75 10.57 13.86 8.63
C PHE A 75 9.41 13.75 7.63
N PHE A 76 8.15 13.79 8.11
CA PHE A 76 6.98 13.75 7.23
C PHE A 76 6.99 14.91 6.21
N ASN A 77 7.31 16.12 6.65
CA ASN A 77 7.39 17.28 5.76
C ASN A 77 8.46 17.08 4.67
N TRP A 78 9.66 16.64 5.05
CA TRP A 78 10.74 16.36 4.11
C TRP A 78 10.43 15.19 3.18
N PHE A 79 9.77 14.15 3.69
CA PHE A 79 9.34 12.99 2.91
C PHE A 79 8.36 13.42 1.81
N PHE A 80 7.33 14.20 2.14
CA PHE A 80 6.38 14.65 1.12
C PHE A 80 6.98 15.67 0.16
N PHE A 81 7.83 16.57 0.65
CA PHE A 81 8.54 17.52 -0.21
C PHE A 81 9.38 16.78 -1.27
N THR A 82 10.21 15.82 -0.85
CA THR A 82 11.03 15.02 -1.77
C THR A 82 10.17 14.17 -2.71
N PHE A 83 9.08 13.60 -2.21
CA PHE A 83 8.15 12.82 -3.01
C PHE A 83 7.50 13.63 -4.14
N TYR A 84 7.04 14.86 -3.85
CA TYR A 84 6.43 15.72 -4.87
C TYR A 84 7.45 16.21 -5.89
N VAL A 85 8.66 16.58 -5.44
CA VAL A 85 9.76 16.95 -6.35
C VAL A 85 10.12 15.78 -7.27
N ALA A 86 10.31 14.58 -6.71
CA ALA A 86 10.59 13.38 -7.50
C ALA A 86 9.44 13.04 -8.47
N SER A 87 8.19 13.26 -8.06
CA SER A 87 7.03 13.06 -8.93
C SER A 87 7.03 14.05 -10.10
N GLY A 88 7.38 15.31 -9.87
CA GLY A 88 7.54 16.31 -10.94
C GLY A 88 8.64 15.94 -11.93
N VAL A 89 9.79 15.47 -11.43
CA VAL A 89 10.89 14.98 -12.28
C VAL A 89 10.48 13.73 -13.06
N ALA A 90 9.74 12.80 -12.46
CA ALA A 90 9.27 11.60 -13.13
C ALA A 90 8.28 11.94 -14.27
N LEU A 91 7.28 12.78 -13.98
CA LEU A 91 6.26 13.18 -14.96
C LEU A 91 6.82 13.99 -16.15
N THR A 92 8.01 14.56 -16.01
CA THR A 92 8.66 15.33 -17.07
C THR A 92 9.79 14.53 -17.72
N GLY A 93 10.79 14.13 -16.94
CA GLY A 93 11.98 13.45 -17.42
C GLY A 93 11.73 12.02 -17.89
N VAL A 94 11.03 11.20 -17.10
CA VAL A 94 10.77 9.79 -17.49
C VAL A 94 9.83 9.75 -18.68
N VAL A 95 8.78 10.56 -18.69
CA VAL A 95 7.86 10.67 -19.83
C VAL A 95 8.60 11.13 -21.09
N TYR A 96 9.49 12.12 -20.97
CA TYR A 96 10.32 12.55 -22.11
C TYR A 96 11.19 11.40 -22.66
N LEU A 97 11.80 10.60 -21.78
CA LEU A 97 12.60 9.44 -22.17
C LEU A 97 11.74 8.36 -22.85
N GLU A 98 10.54 8.09 -22.33
CA GLU A 98 9.60 7.12 -22.91
C GLU A 98 9.15 7.55 -24.31
N ASP A 99 8.81 8.83 -24.50
CA ASP A 99 8.30 9.37 -25.76
C ASP A 99 9.39 9.53 -26.83
N ASN A 100 10.61 9.94 -26.45
CA ASN A 100 11.66 10.28 -27.43
C ASN A 100 12.71 9.18 -27.62
N LEU A 101 13.08 8.47 -26.55
CA LEU A 101 14.14 7.44 -26.58
C LEU A 101 13.58 6.01 -26.44
N GLY A 102 12.29 5.88 -26.14
CA GLY A 102 11.55 4.63 -26.12
C GLY A 102 11.33 4.05 -24.73
N TRP A 103 10.21 3.33 -24.63
CA TRP A 103 9.70 2.69 -23.41
C TRP A 103 10.69 1.79 -22.67
N ALA A 104 11.63 1.15 -23.39
CA ALA A 104 12.60 0.25 -22.76
C ALA A 104 13.54 1.02 -21.82
N LEU A 105 14.00 2.22 -22.21
CA LEU A 105 14.87 3.04 -21.38
C LEU A 105 14.13 3.61 -20.17
N GLY A 106 12.90 4.11 -20.37
CA GLY A 106 12.05 4.61 -19.27
C GLY A 106 11.79 3.56 -18.21
N PHE A 107 11.35 2.36 -18.61
CA PHE A 107 11.11 1.26 -17.68
C PHE A 107 12.40 0.70 -17.08
N GLY A 108 13.51 0.72 -17.80
CA GLY A 108 14.81 0.28 -17.31
C GLY A 108 15.34 1.17 -16.19
N ILE A 109 15.28 2.49 -16.37
CA ILE A 109 15.67 3.46 -15.34
C ILE A 109 14.77 3.33 -14.12
N CYS A 110 13.45 3.20 -14.31
CA CYS A 110 12.52 2.95 -13.21
C CYS A 110 12.86 1.66 -12.44
N ALA A 111 13.14 0.56 -13.15
CA ALA A 111 13.51 -0.71 -12.54
C ALA A 111 14.81 -0.61 -11.74
N LEU A 112 15.83 0.05 -12.30
CA LEU A 112 17.12 0.27 -11.64
C LEU A 112 16.98 1.15 -10.39
N ALA A 113 16.26 2.26 -10.47
CA ALA A 113 16.01 3.13 -9.32
C ALA A 113 15.29 2.39 -8.20
N THR A 114 14.29 1.58 -8.55
CA THR A 114 13.56 0.74 -7.59
C THR A 114 14.49 -0.31 -6.96
N PHE A 115 15.36 -0.93 -7.75
CA PHE A 115 16.35 -1.91 -7.27
C PHE A 115 17.36 -1.28 -6.30
N VAL A 116 17.93 -0.13 -6.65
CA VAL A 116 18.85 0.61 -5.78
C VAL A 116 18.16 0.99 -4.47
N GLY A 117 16.93 1.51 -4.53
CA GLY A 117 16.13 1.80 -3.33
C GLY A 117 15.89 0.56 -2.45
N ALA A 118 15.63 -0.61 -3.07
CA ALA A 118 15.50 -1.88 -2.37
C ALA A 118 16.78 -2.25 -1.62
N VAL A 119 17.92 -2.17 -2.30
CA VAL A 119 19.23 -2.51 -1.73
C VAL A 119 19.54 -1.59 -0.55
N VAL A 120 19.35 -0.28 -0.69
CA VAL A 120 19.55 0.68 0.40
C VAL A 120 18.63 0.37 1.57
N PHE A 121 17.35 0.07 1.32
CA PHE A 121 16.39 -0.30 2.36
C PHE A 121 16.81 -1.58 3.11
N LEU A 122 17.26 -2.60 2.38
CA LEU A 122 17.70 -3.87 2.96
C LEU A 122 19.01 -3.73 3.73
N LEU A 123 19.98 -2.95 3.23
CA LEU A 123 21.23 -2.66 3.94
C LEU A 123 20.97 -1.89 5.25
N GLY A 124 19.97 -1.02 5.24
CA GLY A 124 19.51 -0.28 6.42
C GLY A 124 18.84 -1.16 7.49
N TYR A 125 18.42 -2.38 7.15
CA TYR A 125 17.63 -3.25 8.04
C TYR A 125 18.23 -3.43 9.43
N ARG A 126 19.56 -3.54 9.54
CA ARG A 126 20.26 -3.70 10.82
C ARG A 126 20.13 -2.48 11.75
N PHE A 127 19.91 -1.31 11.18
CA PHE A 127 19.79 -0.03 11.88
C PHE A 127 18.34 0.37 12.14
N TYR A 128 17.37 -0.37 11.59
CA TYR A 128 15.96 -0.07 11.81
C TYR A 128 15.56 -0.46 13.22
N ARG A 129 14.88 0.48 13.89
CA ARG A 129 14.17 0.21 15.12
C ARG A 129 12.95 -0.65 14.82
N VAL A 130 12.89 -1.81 15.45
CA VAL A 130 11.74 -2.71 15.40
C VAL A 130 10.86 -2.35 16.59
N ASP A 131 9.67 -1.84 16.31
CA ASP A 131 8.65 -1.64 17.34
C ASP A 131 7.92 -2.95 17.64
N GLU A 132 7.45 -3.08 18.88
CA GLU A 132 6.58 -4.19 19.25
C GLU A 132 5.30 -4.17 18.42
N LEU A 133 4.87 -5.35 17.97
CA LEU A 133 3.65 -5.54 17.20
C LEU A 133 2.43 -5.12 18.05
N ARG A 134 2.00 -3.87 17.94
CA ARG A 134 0.68 -3.44 18.42
C ARG A 134 -0.39 -4.14 17.57
N GLY A 135 -1.48 -4.56 18.21
CA GLY A 135 -2.57 -5.33 17.59
C GLY A 135 -3.09 -4.71 16.28
N SER A 136 -3.59 -5.55 15.37
CA SER A 136 -4.09 -5.09 14.07
C SER A 136 -5.47 -4.44 14.18
N ALA A 137 -5.53 -3.14 13.95
CA ALA A 137 -6.79 -2.38 13.88
C ALA A 137 -7.79 -2.96 12.86
N VAL A 138 -7.30 -3.62 11.81
CA VAL A 138 -8.15 -4.29 10.81
C VAL A 138 -8.85 -5.49 11.41
N LEU A 139 -8.16 -6.27 12.24
CA LEU A 139 -8.77 -7.40 12.95
C LEU A 139 -9.78 -6.91 13.98
N ASP A 140 -9.50 -5.80 14.65
CA ASP A 140 -10.44 -5.21 15.61
C ASP A 140 -11.69 -4.67 14.91
N LEU A 141 -11.56 -4.00 13.76
CA LEU A 141 -12.70 -3.59 12.95
C LEU A 141 -13.50 -4.80 12.45
N GLY A 142 -12.83 -5.86 12.00
CA GLY A 142 -13.46 -7.12 11.61
C GLY A 142 -14.21 -7.77 12.78
N ARG A 143 -13.64 -7.77 13.98
CA ARG A 143 -14.30 -8.26 15.20
C ARG A 143 -15.56 -7.46 15.52
N VAL A 144 -15.49 -6.13 15.46
CA VAL A 144 -16.66 -5.26 15.69
C VAL A 144 -17.73 -5.52 14.64
N PHE A 145 -17.36 -5.61 13.36
CA PHE A 145 -18.31 -5.91 12.28
C PHE A 145 -19.00 -7.27 12.48
N VAL A 146 -18.23 -8.32 12.76
CA VAL A 146 -18.76 -9.67 13.04
C VAL A 146 -19.65 -9.65 14.29
N ALA A 147 -19.24 -8.96 15.36
CA ALA A 147 -20.04 -8.83 16.58
C ALA A 147 -21.37 -8.12 16.32
N SER A 148 -21.36 -7.03 15.55
CA SER A 148 -22.57 -6.30 15.16
C SER A 148 -23.52 -7.15 14.33
N VAL A 149 -23.02 -7.87 13.31
CA VAL A 149 -23.84 -8.76 12.49
C VAL A 149 -24.44 -9.91 13.32
N ARG A 150 -23.66 -10.49 14.23
CA ARG A 150 -24.17 -11.54 15.13
C ARG A 150 -25.24 -11.04 16.10
N LYS A 151 -25.07 -9.81 16.61
CA LYS A 151 -26.04 -9.17 17.52
C LYS A 151 -27.24 -8.54 16.79
N TRP A 152 -27.22 -8.44 15.47
CA TRP A 152 -28.29 -7.81 14.69
C TRP A 152 -29.65 -8.51 14.82
N LYS A 153 -29.65 -9.81 15.15
CA LYS A 153 -30.88 -10.59 15.38
C LYS A 153 -31.26 -10.74 16.85
N CYS A 154 -30.50 -10.16 17.78
CA CYS A 154 -30.86 -10.17 19.19
C CYS A 154 -31.86 -9.04 19.46
N ASN A 155 -33.01 -9.38 20.05
CA ASN A 155 -33.91 -8.36 20.57
C ASN A 155 -33.18 -7.58 21.66
N LEU A 156 -33.09 -6.27 21.46
CA LEU A 156 -32.54 -5.34 22.41
C LEU A 156 -33.43 -5.39 23.67
N SER A 157 -32.86 -5.71 24.84
CA SER A 157 -33.62 -5.63 26.10
C SER A 157 -34.10 -4.19 26.25
N SER A 158 -35.40 -3.97 26.46
CA SER A 158 -35.94 -2.61 26.59
C SER A 158 -35.71 -1.99 27.97
N ARG A 159 -34.99 -2.70 28.86
CA ARG A 159 -34.65 -2.18 30.19
C ARG A 159 -33.44 -1.26 30.11
N VAL A 160 -33.69 0.01 30.44
CA VAL A 160 -32.68 1.05 30.60
C VAL A 160 -31.58 0.62 31.61
N GLU A 161 -31.93 -0.21 32.59
CA GLU A 161 -31.04 -0.76 33.62
C GLU A 161 -29.92 -1.67 33.07
N ASP A 162 -30.10 -2.25 31.87
CA ASP A 162 -29.10 -3.14 31.27
C ASP A 162 -27.98 -2.37 30.54
N TYR A 163 -28.20 -1.07 30.25
CA TYR A 163 -27.26 -0.20 29.53
C TYR A 163 -26.50 0.77 30.43
N TYR A 164 -27.04 1.06 31.62
CA TYR A 164 -26.40 1.92 32.60
C TYR A 164 -25.96 1.09 33.79
N THR A 165 -24.64 0.88 33.93
CA THR A 165 -24.10 0.51 35.24
C THR A 165 -24.30 1.74 36.13
N ASN A 166 -25.15 1.65 37.17
CA ASN A 166 -25.36 2.74 38.11
C ASN A 166 -24.03 3.09 38.80
N THR A 167 -23.32 4.09 38.28
CA THR A 167 -22.30 4.83 39.03
C THR A 167 -23.01 5.87 39.88
N THR A 168 -23.43 5.45 41.07
CA THR A 168 -23.89 6.37 42.12
C THR A 168 -22.81 6.51 43.18
N THR A 169 -21.69 7.17 42.85
CA THR A 169 -21.02 8.09 43.78
C THR A 169 -20.01 8.97 43.03
N SER A 170 -19.96 10.23 43.44
CA SER A 170 -19.44 11.40 42.74
C SER A 170 -17.95 11.39 42.36
N HIS A 171 -17.67 12.12 41.26
CA HIS A 171 -16.39 12.57 40.72
C HIS A 171 -15.52 11.54 39.95
N ASP A 172 -15.19 11.93 38.70
CA ASP A 172 -14.24 11.36 37.72
C ASP A 172 -14.64 10.07 36.98
N VAL A 173 -15.24 10.24 35.78
CA VAL A 173 -15.60 9.13 34.89
C VAL A 173 -14.46 8.82 33.92
N VAL A 174 -13.69 7.79 34.25
CA VAL A 174 -12.91 7.00 33.29
C VAL A 174 -13.88 6.04 32.60
N VAL A 175 -14.05 6.18 31.28
CA VAL A 175 -14.78 5.22 30.46
C VAL A 175 -13.95 3.95 30.34
N GLN A 176 -14.24 2.94 31.17
CA GLN A 176 -13.62 1.63 31.06
C GLN A 176 -14.62 0.65 30.45
N MET A 177 -14.40 0.25 29.20
CA MET A 177 -15.19 -0.80 28.55
C MET A 177 -14.94 -2.12 29.29
N LEU A 178 -16.02 -2.71 29.83
CA LEU A 178 -16.01 -4.01 30.50
C LEU A 178 -15.47 -5.10 29.55
N PRO A 179 -14.54 -5.98 29.97
CA PRO A 179 -14.07 -7.06 29.11
C PRO A 179 -15.21 -8.07 28.84
N PRO A 180 -15.21 -8.73 27.66
CA PRO A 180 -16.23 -9.71 27.34
C PRO A 180 -16.18 -10.87 28.33
N ALA A 181 -17.34 -11.21 28.89
CA ALA A 181 -17.51 -12.33 29.81
C ALA A 181 -16.91 -13.60 29.20
N THR A 182 -15.92 -14.16 29.89
CA THR A 182 -15.41 -15.50 29.67
C THR A 182 -16.58 -16.48 29.74
N LEU A 183 -16.86 -17.15 28.63
CA LEU A 183 -17.79 -18.26 28.56
C LEU A 183 -17.26 -19.36 29.49
N GLY A 184 -17.91 -19.49 30.65
CA GLY A 184 -17.59 -20.49 31.65
C GLY A 184 -17.68 -21.90 31.08
N LYS A 185 -16.66 -22.70 31.43
CA LYS A 185 -16.61 -24.15 31.29
C LYS A 185 -17.93 -24.79 31.70
N ARG A 186 -18.44 -25.71 30.86
CA ARG A 186 -19.27 -26.82 31.31
C ARG A 186 -18.79 -28.09 30.61
N PHE A 187 -18.17 -28.94 31.43
CA PHE A 187 -17.56 -30.25 31.20
C PHE A 187 -16.28 -30.26 30.36
#